data_AF-A0A382X904-F1
#
_entry.id   AF-A0A382X904-F1
#
_cell.length_a   1.000
_cell.length_b   1.000
_cell.length_c   1.000
_cell.angle_alpha   90.00
_cell.angle_beta   90.00
_cell.angle_gamma   90.00
#
_symmetry.space_group_name_H-M   'P 1'
#
loop_
_entity.id
_entity.type
_entity.pdbx_description
1 polymer ?
#
loop_
_entity_poly.entity_id
_entity_poly.type
_entity_poly.pdbx_seq_one_letter_code
_entity_poly.pdbx_strand_id
1 'polypeptide(L)'
;DALRREQLAPVFSLFNDYRNRVENRVEHALRLLDNPFNFDIDERYQFDRRDAPWITSTPAMDELWRQRVKNDYLSLKISGKTSDEITKTLSDRYRQIKRRVHQFTNQDVLTIFANAYLASVDPHSRYLSPRARDNFKIRMSLSLEGIGAVLRSDSDYTRVLRVVPGGAADIAGDLKAGDRIIGVGQAEDEPMMDVIGWRLDDVVALIRGPKDTLVRLELIPTGKGPDANSKIIRITRDKIKLKEQAAKISIIEIERLEQPVRIGVIQIPTFY
;
A
#
# COMPACT_ATOMS: atom_id res chain seq x y z
N ASP A 1 -1.86 4.41 -33.41
CA ASP A 1 -3.12 5.11 -33.78
C ASP A 1 -4.04 5.41 -32.61
N ALA A 2 -4.37 4.45 -31.74
CA ALA A 2 -5.26 4.67 -30.58
C ALA A 2 -4.84 5.88 -29.70
N LEU A 3 -3.57 5.98 -29.33
CA LEU A 3 -3.03 7.12 -28.58
C LEU A 3 -3.10 8.45 -29.36
N ARG A 4 -2.78 8.43 -30.66
CA ARG A 4 -2.79 9.64 -31.51
C ARG A 4 -4.19 10.17 -31.79
N ARG A 5 -5.20 9.28 -31.73
CA ARG A 5 -6.62 9.59 -31.98
C ARG A 5 -7.44 9.67 -30.69
N GLU A 6 -6.79 9.62 -29.53
CA GLU A 6 -7.43 9.66 -28.20
C GLU A 6 -8.49 8.54 -27.99
N GLN A 7 -8.37 7.43 -28.71
CA GLN A 7 -9.27 6.29 -28.64
C GLN A 7 -8.78 5.28 -27.61
N LEU A 8 -9.15 5.50 -26.34
CA LEU A 8 -8.71 4.66 -25.22
C LEU A 8 -9.65 3.49 -24.90
N ALA A 9 -10.77 3.34 -25.61
CA ALA A 9 -11.72 2.24 -25.38
C ALA A 9 -11.09 0.84 -25.34
N PRO A 10 -10.14 0.47 -26.23
CA PRO A 10 -9.48 -0.84 -26.16
C PRO A 10 -8.69 -1.06 -24.86
N VAL A 11 -8.09 0.00 -24.31
CA VAL A 11 -7.33 -0.06 -23.05
C VAL A 11 -8.25 -0.39 -21.87
N PHE A 12 -9.41 0.29 -21.80
CA PHE A 12 -10.39 0.03 -20.76
C PHE A 12 -11.06 -1.34 -20.93
N SER A 13 -11.33 -1.78 -22.17
CA SER A 13 -11.85 -3.13 -22.45
C SER A 13 -10.88 -4.20 -21.94
N LEU A 14 -9.59 -4.09 -22.28
CA LEU A 14 -8.56 -5.01 -21.82
C LEU A 14 -8.48 -5.06 -20.29
N PHE A 15 -8.57 -3.91 -19.63
CA PHE A 15 -8.55 -3.86 -18.17
C PHE A 15 -9.80 -4.50 -17.55
N ASN A 16 -10.97 -4.35 -18.17
CA ASN A 16 -12.20 -5.03 -17.73
C ASN A 16 -12.09 -6.54 -17.88
N ASP A 17 -11.49 -7.05 -18.97
CA ASP A 17 -11.20 -8.48 -19.11
C ASP A 17 -10.25 -8.97 -18.02
N TYR A 18 -9.22 -8.19 -17.70
CA TYR A 18 -8.33 -8.47 -16.57
C TYR A 18 -9.10 -8.55 -15.24
N ARG A 19 -10.01 -7.60 -14.96
CA ARG A 19 -10.85 -7.61 -13.76
C ARG A 19 -11.67 -8.89 -13.66
N ASN A 20 -12.39 -9.24 -14.72
CA ASN A 20 -13.23 -10.44 -14.78
C ASN A 20 -12.40 -11.72 -14.58
N ARG A 21 -11.20 -11.78 -15.18
CA ARG A 21 -10.29 -12.92 -14.99
C ARG A 21 -9.83 -13.02 -13.54
N VAL A 22 -9.42 -11.91 -12.91
CA VAL A 22 -9.01 -11.92 -11.50
C VAL A 22 -10.15 -12.38 -10.60
N GLU A 23 -11.36 -11.88 -10.82
CA GLU A 23 -12.55 -12.27 -10.06
C GLU A 23 -12.80 -13.78 -10.15
N ASN A 24 -12.84 -14.32 -11.37
CA ASN A 24 -13.02 -15.75 -11.59
C ASN A 24 -11.92 -16.60 -10.92
N ARG A 25 -10.68 -16.11 -10.93
CA ARG A 25 -9.56 -16.79 -10.28
C ARG A 25 -9.62 -16.73 -8.75
N VAL A 26 -10.04 -15.60 -8.19
CA VAL A 26 -10.27 -15.46 -6.74
C VAL A 26 -11.38 -16.42 -6.29
N GLU A 27 -12.48 -16.51 -7.03
CA GLU A 27 -13.57 -17.45 -6.71
C GLU A 27 -13.15 -18.91 -6.80
N HIS A 28 -12.32 -19.26 -7.80
CA HIS A 28 -11.71 -20.58 -7.86
C HIS A 28 -10.78 -20.86 -6.68
N ALA A 29 -9.92 -19.89 -6.31
CA ALA A 29 -9.02 -20.02 -5.17
C ALA A 29 -9.75 -20.21 -3.84
N LEU A 30 -10.86 -19.49 -3.64
CA LEU A 30 -11.69 -19.64 -2.44
C LEU A 30 -12.31 -21.05 -2.37
N ARG A 31 -12.86 -21.57 -3.49
CA ARG A 31 -13.40 -22.95 -3.54
C ARG A 31 -12.35 -24.03 -3.27
N LEU A 32 -11.10 -23.79 -3.67
CA LEU A 32 -10.00 -24.71 -3.38
C LEU A 32 -9.68 -24.80 -1.89
N LEU A 33 -9.89 -23.71 -1.13
CA LEU A 33 -9.66 -23.70 0.32
C LEU A 33 -10.71 -24.48 1.12
N ASP A 34 -11.87 -24.77 0.52
CA ASP A 34 -12.92 -25.58 1.14
C ASP A 34 -12.53 -27.07 1.25
N ASN A 35 -11.44 -27.48 0.57
CA ASN A 35 -10.98 -28.87 0.50
C ASN A 35 -9.53 -28.99 1.01
N PRO A 36 -9.18 -30.09 1.68
CA PRO A 36 -7.81 -30.32 2.13
C PRO A 36 -6.86 -30.56 0.95
N PHE A 37 -5.65 -30.01 1.05
CA PHE A 37 -4.58 -30.29 0.11
C PHE A 37 -3.81 -31.55 0.51
N ASN A 38 -3.56 -32.44 -0.47
CA ASN A 38 -2.62 -33.54 -0.31
C ASN A 38 -1.18 -33.03 -0.45
N PHE A 39 -0.35 -33.19 0.58
CA PHE A 39 1.06 -32.77 0.60
C PHE A 39 2.06 -33.93 0.44
N ASP A 40 1.57 -35.15 0.25
CA ASP A 40 2.40 -36.36 0.09
C ASP A 40 2.79 -36.62 -1.38
N ILE A 41 2.27 -35.81 -2.31
CA ILE A 41 2.57 -35.88 -3.74
C ILE A 41 3.75 -34.96 -4.11
N ASP A 42 4.67 -35.47 -4.93
CA ASP A 42 5.78 -34.70 -5.48
C ASP A 42 5.28 -33.77 -6.58
N GLU A 43 5.24 -32.47 -6.27
CA GLU A 43 4.79 -31.40 -7.16
C GLU A 43 5.67 -30.17 -7.00
N ARG A 44 5.79 -29.37 -8.06
CA ARG A 44 6.60 -28.15 -8.06
C ARG A 44 5.76 -26.96 -8.50
N TYR A 45 5.94 -25.83 -7.81
CA TYR A 45 5.33 -24.56 -8.18
C TYR A 45 6.38 -23.59 -8.72
N GLN A 46 6.14 -23.07 -9.93
CA GLN A 46 7.00 -22.07 -10.55
C GLN A 46 6.60 -20.67 -10.07
N PHE A 47 7.42 -20.07 -9.19
CA PHE A 47 7.20 -18.73 -8.67
C PHE A 47 7.36 -17.63 -9.74
N ASP A 48 8.44 -17.69 -10.51
CA ASP A 48 8.72 -16.73 -11.57
C ASP A 48 8.17 -17.23 -12.90
N ARG A 49 7.12 -16.56 -13.37
CA ARG A 49 6.42 -16.86 -14.63
C ARG A 49 6.53 -15.73 -15.65
N ARG A 50 7.52 -14.83 -15.52
CA ARG A 50 7.70 -13.69 -16.45
C ARG A 50 7.87 -14.13 -17.91
N ASP A 51 8.61 -15.22 -18.12
CA ASP A 51 8.88 -15.78 -19.45
C ASP A 51 8.03 -17.03 -19.77
N ALA A 52 7.05 -17.35 -18.92
CA ALA A 52 6.21 -18.53 -19.12
C ALA A 52 5.18 -18.30 -20.24
N PRO A 53 4.84 -19.33 -21.03
CA PRO A 53 3.82 -19.19 -22.08
C PRO A 53 2.44 -18.88 -21.47
N TRP A 54 1.66 -18.13 -22.22
CA TRP A 54 0.27 -17.83 -21.86
C TRP A 54 -0.57 -19.12 -21.85
N ILE A 55 -1.29 -19.32 -20.75
CA ILE A 55 -2.21 -20.44 -20.62
C ILE A 55 -3.50 -20.11 -21.35
N THR A 56 -3.90 -20.98 -22.28
CA THR A 56 -5.03 -20.75 -23.19
C THR A 56 -6.30 -21.51 -22.81
N SER A 57 -6.21 -22.51 -21.93
CA SER A 57 -7.35 -23.34 -21.52
C SER A 57 -7.70 -23.18 -20.04
N THR A 58 -8.99 -23.22 -19.72
CA THR A 58 -9.49 -23.13 -18.34
C THR A 58 -8.92 -24.24 -17.44
N PRO A 59 -8.88 -25.53 -17.85
CA PRO A 59 -8.33 -26.59 -16.99
C PRO A 59 -6.85 -26.38 -16.64
N ALA A 60 -6.02 -25.94 -17.59
CA ALA A 60 -4.61 -25.66 -17.31
C ALA A 60 -4.43 -24.44 -16.39
N MET A 61 -5.32 -23.45 -16.49
CA MET A 61 -5.29 -22.29 -15.59
C MET A 61 -5.79 -22.67 -14.19
N ASP A 62 -6.81 -23.52 -14.09
CA ASP A 62 -7.30 -24.05 -12.82
C ASP A 62 -6.21 -24.86 -12.11
N GLU A 63 -5.48 -25.70 -12.85
CA GLU A 63 -4.34 -26.46 -12.30
C GLU A 63 -3.20 -25.55 -11.81
N LEU A 64 -2.83 -24.51 -12.57
CA LEU A 64 -1.84 -23.52 -12.11
C LEU A 64 -2.30 -22.86 -10.80
N TRP A 65 -3.59 -22.51 -10.70
CA TRP A 65 -4.14 -21.88 -9.50
C TRP A 65 -4.23 -22.86 -8.34
N ARG A 66 -4.53 -24.14 -8.56
CA ARG A 66 -4.44 -25.19 -7.54
C ARG A 66 -3.03 -25.26 -6.95
N GLN A 67 -2.00 -25.31 -7.79
CA GLN A 67 -0.60 -25.32 -7.35
C GLN A 67 -0.24 -24.06 -6.56
N ARG A 68 -0.67 -22.89 -7.04
CA ARG A 68 -0.46 -21.61 -6.35
C ARG A 68 -1.10 -21.59 -4.95
N VAL A 69 -2.37 -21.97 -4.84
CA VAL A 69 -3.11 -21.95 -3.57
C VAL A 69 -2.52 -23.00 -2.62
N LYS A 70 -2.18 -24.20 -3.12
CA LYS A 70 -1.48 -25.23 -2.35
C LYS A 70 -0.14 -24.71 -1.81
N ASN A 71 0.63 -23.98 -2.61
CA ASN A 71 1.90 -23.38 -2.19
C ASN A 71 1.70 -22.26 -1.14
N ASP A 72 0.70 -21.40 -1.31
CA ASP A 72 0.32 -20.37 -0.35
C ASP A 72 -0.08 -21.00 1.00
N TYR A 73 -0.85 -22.10 0.96
CA TYR A 73 -1.24 -22.89 2.13
C TYR A 73 -0.02 -23.52 2.79
N LEU A 74 0.83 -24.21 2.03
CA LEU A 74 2.04 -24.88 2.52
C LEU A 74 2.96 -23.90 3.24
N SER A 75 3.15 -22.70 2.68
CA SER A 75 3.98 -21.66 3.28
C SER A 75 3.51 -21.28 4.68
N LEU A 76 2.19 -21.17 4.89
CA LEU A 76 1.62 -20.87 6.20
C LEU A 76 1.62 -22.09 7.13
N LYS A 77 1.44 -23.30 6.60
CA LYS A 77 1.57 -24.56 7.35
C LYS A 77 2.98 -24.73 7.91
N ILE A 78 4.01 -24.46 7.11
CA ILE A 78 5.43 -24.49 7.53
C ILE A 78 5.70 -23.44 8.63
N SER A 79 5.00 -22.31 8.60
CA SER A 79 5.09 -21.28 9.66
C SER A 79 4.38 -21.66 10.97
N GLY A 80 3.81 -22.87 11.07
CA GLY A 80 3.20 -23.40 12.29
C GLY A 80 1.74 -22.97 12.52
N LYS A 81 1.07 -22.41 11.51
CA LYS A 81 -0.36 -22.02 11.61
C LYS A 81 -1.28 -23.24 11.54
N THR A 82 -2.42 -23.18 12.21
CA THR A 82 -3.45 -24.22 12.13
C THR A 82 -4.21 -24.14 10.81
N SER A 83 -4.84 -25.23 10.37
CA SER A 83 -5.63 -25.25 9.13
C SER A 83 -6.70 -24.15 9.09
N ASP A 84 -7.39 -23.92 10.20
CA ASP A 84 -8.44 -22.89 10.29
C ASP A 84 -7.87 -21.47 10.16
N GLU A 85 -6.74 -21.19 10.81
CA GLU A 85 -6.05 -19.90 10.67
C GLU A 85 -5.55 -19.66 9.25
N ILE A 86 -5.04 -20.71 8.60
CA ILE A 86 -4.56 -20.66 7.21
C ILE A 86 -5.72 -20.34 6.27
N THR A 87 -6.81 -21.10 6.35
CA THR A 87 -7.99 -20.93 5.51
C THR A 87 -8.59 -19.53 5.68
N LYS A 88 -8.70 -19.03 6.91
CA LYS A 88 -9.14 -17.66 7.18
C LYS A 88 -8.21 -16.63 6.54
N THR A 89 -6.91 -16.74 6.80
CA THR A 89 -5.89 -15.79 6.30
C THR A 89 -5.86 -15.74 4.76
N LEU A 90 -5.92 -16.90 4.10
CA LEU A 90 -5.90 -16.98 2.64
C LEU A 90 -7.23 -16.50 2.04
N SER A 91 -8.36 -16.81 2.66
CA SER A 91 -9.66 -16.30 2.24
C SER A 91 -9.69 -14.78 2.24
N ASP A 92 -9.23 -14.16 3.33
CA ASP A 92 -9.16 -12.70 3.45
C ASP A 92 -8.18 -12.11 2.43
N ARG A 93 -7.03 -12.75 2.19
CA ARG A 93 -6.07 -12.35 1.15
C ARG A 93 -6.69 -12.36 -0.24
N TYR A 94 -7.39 -13.42 -0.64
CA TYR A 94 -7.98 -13.52 -1.98
C TYR A 94 -9.17 -12.56 -2.15
N ARG A 95 -10.03 -12.41 -1.15
CA ARG A 95 -11.09 -11.38 -1.16
C ARG A 95 -10.50 -9.97 -1.28
N GLN A 96 -9.38 -9.71 -0.61
CA GLN A 96 -8.69 -8.43 -0.70
C GLN A 96 -8.11 -8.17 -2.09
N ILE A 97 -7.63 -9.20 -2.81
CA ILE A 97 -7.22 -9.08 -4.21
C ILE A 97 -8.40 -8.65 -5.08
N LYS A 98 -9.55 -9.33 -4.96
CA LYS A 98 -10.79 -8.97 -5.69
C LYS A 98 -11.15 -7.51 -5.42
N ARG A 99 -11.27 -7.12 -4.14
CA ARG A 99 -11.60 -5.75 -3.76
C ARG A 99 -10.65 -4.72 -4.36
N ARG A 100 -9.33 -4.92 -4.25
CA ARG A 100 -8.32 -4.00 -4.79
C ARG A 100 -8.47 -3.81 -6.30
N VAL A 101 -8.76 -4.88 -7.04
CA VAL A 101 -8.94 -4.82 -8.50
C VAL A 101 -10.18 -4.03 -8.91
N HIS A 102 -11.27 -4.11 -8.13
CA HIS A 102 -12.47 -3.28 -8.35
C HIS A 102 -12.28 -1.82 -7.91
N GLN A 103 -11.36 -1.55 -7.00
CA GLN A 103 -11.05 -0.20 -6.53
C GLN A 103 -10.22 0.63 -7.53
N PHE A 104 -9.73 0.04 -8.63
CA PHE A 104 -9.02 0.79 -9.68
C PHE A 104 -9.93 1.83 -10.33
N THR A 105 -9.48 3.08 -10.36
CA THR A 105 -10.15 4.18 -11.05
C THR A 105 -9.72 4.25 -12.51
N ASN A 106 -10.46 5.00 -13.32
CA ASN A 106 -10.07 5.24 -14.72
C ASN A 106 -8.68 5.89 -14.84
N GLN A 107 -8.33 6.77 -13.89
CA GLN A 107 -7.02 7.40 -13.82
C GLN A 107 -5.90 6.38 -13.56
N ASP A 108 -6.15 5.34 -12.74
CA ASP A 108 -5.17 4.29 -12.49
C ASP A 108 -4.92 3.45 -13.75
N VAL A 109 -5.99 3.09 -14.46
CA VAL A 109 -5.91 2.33 -15.72
C VAL A 109 -5.13 3.11 -16.77
N LEU A 110 -5.42 4.41 -16.93
CA LEU A 110 -4.68 5.30 -17.80
C LEU A 110 -3.21 5.38 -17.41
N THR A 111 -2.91 5.49 -16.11
CA THR A 111 -1.54 5.57 -15.59
C THR A 111 -0.75 4.30 -15.88
N ILE A 112 -1.36 3.12 -15.72
CA ILE A 112 -0.73 1.85 -16.07
C ILE A 112 -0.41 1.80 -17.56
N PHE A 113 -1.39 2.12 -18.40
CA PHE A 113 -1.21 2.09 -19.86
C PHE A 113 -0.16 3.08 -20.34
N ALA A 114 -0.21 4.33 -19.87
CA ALA A 114 0.76 5.35 -20.22
C ALA A 114 2.18 4.94 -19.82
N ASN A 115 2.36 4.38 -18.62
CA ASN A 115 3.68 3.91 -18.18
C ASN A 115 4.15 2.65 -18.91
N ALA A 116 3.24 1.75 -19.33
CA ALA A 116 3.60 0.61 -20.18
C ALA A 116 4.10 1.07 -21.56
N TYR A 117 3.44 2.09 -22.14
CA TYR A 117 3.90 2.72 -23.38
C TYR A 117 5.26 3.40 -23.20
N LEU A 118 5.42 4.24 -22.17
CA LEU A 118 6.67 4.97 -21.94
C LEU A 118 7.85 4.03 -21.63
N ALA A 119 7.62 2.96 -20.87
CA ALA A 119 8.65 1.96 -20.58
C ALA A 119 9.15 1.21 -21.83
N SER A 120 8.34 1.16 -22.90
CA SER A 120 8.76 0.62 -24.20
C SER A 120 9.64 1.59 -25.00
N VAL A 121 9.59 2.89 -24.67
CA VAL A 121 10.42 3.92 -25.29
C VAL A 121 11.76 4.02 -24.55
N ASP A 122 11.72 4.22 -23.23
CA ASP A 122 12.91 4.27 -22.39
C ASP A 122 12.56 3.98 -20.90
N PRO A 123 13.54 3.53 -20.10
CA PRO A 123 13.28 3.10 -18.71
C PRO A 123 13.05 4.25 -17.70
N HIS A 124 13.26 5.51 -18.11
CA HIS A 124 13.25 6.69 -17.23
C HIS A 124 12.06 7.63 -17.47
N SER A 125 11.41 7.55 -18.63
CA SER A 125 10.18 8.27 -18.91
C SER A 125 9.00 7.67 -18.17
N ARG A 126 8.29 8.51 -17.40
CA ARG A 126 7.11 8.09 -16.63
C ARG A 126 6.01 9.13 -16.66
N TYR A 127 4.79 8.66 -16.76
CA TYR A 127 3.59 9.45 -16.53
C TYR A 127 3.28 9.48 -15.03
N LEU A 128 3.16 10.69 -14.48
CA LEU A 128 2.80 10.90 -13.08
C LEU A 128 1.33 11.33 -13.00
N SER A 129 0.51 10.52 -12.32
CA SER A 129 -0.82 10.97 -11.89
C SER A 129 -0.70 12.18 -10.95
N PRO A 130 -1.75 13.00 -10.76
CA PRO A 130 -1.69 14.15 -9.85
C PRO A 130 -1.15 13.79 -8.46
N ARG A 131 -1.61 12.65 -7.92
CA ARG A 131 -1.12 12.10 -6.64
C ARG A 131 0.35 11.70 -6.69
N ALA A 132 0.80 11.05 -7.76
CA ALA A 132 2.19 10.66 -7.93
C ALA A 132 3.11 11.87 -8.06
N ARG A 133 2.66 12.92 -8.76
CA ARG A 133 3.34 14.22 -8.87
C ARG A 133 3.49 14.88 -7.51
N ASP A 134 2.43 14.93 -6.71
CA ASP A 134 2.48 15.56 -5.39
C ASP A 134 3.42 14.80 -4.44
N ASN A 135 3.37 13.46 -4.47
CA ASN A 135 4.33 12.62 -3.76
C ASN A 135 5.79 12.83 -4.24
N PHE A 136 5.99 13.08 -5.54
CA PHE A 136 7.31 13.42 -6.08
C PHE A 136 7.80 14.78 -5.55
N LYS A 137 6.95 15.81 -5.57
CA LYS A 137 7.26 17.14 -5.01
C LYS A 137 7.61 17.07 -3.52
N ILE A 138 6.90 16.25 -2.75
CA ILE A 138 7.19 16.04 -1.32
C ILE A 138 8.61 15.49 -1.14
N ARG A 139 9.01 14.49 -1.95
CA ARG A 139 10.35 13.90 -1.88
C ARG A 139 11.45 14.90 -2.24
N MET A 140 11.24 15.73 -3.25
CA MET A 140 12.22 16.75 -3.66
C MET A 140 12.29 17.91 -2.65
N SER A 141 11.15 18.36 -2.13
CA SER A 141 11.14 19.47 -1.16
C SER A 141 11.52 19.06 0.27
N LEU A 142 11.66 17.75 0.55
CA LEU A 142 11.78 17.17 1.89
C LEU A 142 10.73 17.72 2.87
N SER A 143 9.56 18.08 2.37
CA SER A 143 8.49 18.68 3.17
C SER A 143 7.13 18.21 2.70
N LEU A 144 6.21 18.03 3.65
CA LEU A 144 4.82 17.72 3.36
C LEU A 144 3.92 18.57 4.24
N GLU A 145 2.72 18.84 3.74
CA GLU A 145 1.65 19.49 4.50
C GLU A 145 0.60 18.45 4.89
N GLY A 146 0.28 18.39 6.18
CA GLY A 146 -0.65 17.40 6.72
C GLY A 146 -0.46 17.18 8.22
N ILE A 147 -0.77 15.98 8.69
CA ILE A 147 -0.70 15.65 10.13
C ILE A 147 0.66 15.08 10.57
N GLY A 148 1.52 14.65 9.64
CA GLY A 148 2.82 14.06 9.99
C GLY A 148 2.71 12.65 10.58
N ALA A 149 1.94 11.76 9.95
CA ALA A 149 1.84 10.35 10.34
C ALA A 149 2.11 9.43 9.14
N VAL A 150 2.71 8.28 9.41
CA VAL A 150 2.89 7.21 8.43
C VAL A 150 1.75 6.22 8.61
N LEU A 151 0.92 6.08 7.59
CA LEU A 151 -0.26 5.22 7.61
C LEU A 151 -0.01 3.96 6.78
N ARG A 152 -0.71 2.89 7.15
CA ARG A 152 -0.70 1.61 6.43
C ARG A 152 -2.12 1.07 6.38
N SER A 153 -2.50 0.47 5.27
CA SER A 153 -3.74 -0.30 5.19
C SER A 153 -3.55 -1.63 5.93
N ASP A 154 -4.43 -1.90 6.90
CA ASP A 154 -4.50 -3.14 7.67
C ASP A 154 -5.92 -3.70 7.54
N SER A 155 -6.08 -4.70 6.67
CA SER A 155 -7.38 -5.24 6.27
C SER A 155 -8.32 -4.17 5.72
N ASP A 156 -9.34 -3.77 6.47
CA ASP A 156 -10.33 -2.75 6.12
C ASP A 156 -10.05 -1.39 6.76
N TYR A 157 -9.07 -1.32 7.64
CA TYR A 157 -8.77 -0.13 8.42
C TYR A 157 -7.51 0.57 7.92
N THR A 158 -7.47 1.88 8.09
CA THR A 158 -6.23 2.65 7.94
C THR A 158 -5.55 2.76 9.30
N ARG A 159 -4.43 2.06 9.46
CA ARG A 159 -3.69 2.00 10.72
C ARG A 159 -2.52 2.98 10.74
N VAL A 160 -2.32 3.66 11.86
CA VAL A 160 -1.13 4.48 12.10
C VAL A 160 0.05 3.56 12.39
N LEU A 161 1.03 3.55 11.51
CA LEU A 161 2.28 2.81 11.73
C LEU A 161 3.17 3.54 12.74
N ARG A 162 3.37 4.84 12.52
CA ARG A 162 4.14 5.72 13.40
C ARG A 162 3.77 7.18 13.16
N VAL A 163 4.03 8.03 14.16
CA VAL A 163 3.95 9.48 14.05
C VAL A 163 5.34 10.04 13.79
N VAL A 164 5.45 11.09 12.97
CA VAL A 164 6.72 11.75 12.65
C VAL A 164 7.07 12.72 13.78
N PRO A 165 8.24 12.59 14.42
CA PRO A 165 8.64 13.50 15.49
C PRO A 165 8.66 14.97 15.06
N GLY A 166 8.03 15.84 15.86
CA GLY A 166 7.87 17.25 15.56
C GLY A 166 6.85 17.57 14.45
N GLY A 167 6.04 16.59 14.04
CA GLY A 167 4.87 16.81 13.19
C GLY A 167 3.63 17.20 13.99
N ALA A 168 2.58 17.67 13.31
CA ALA A 168 1.34 18.12 13.96
C ALA A 168 0.68 17.06 14.86
N ALA A 169 0.66 15.80 14.44
CA ALA A 169 0.12 14.69 15.22
C ALA A 169 0.96 14.37 16.47
N ASP A 170 2.27 14.61 16.43
CA ASP A 170 3.18 14.42 17.56
C ASP A 170 2.96 15.52 18.60
N ILE A 171 2.87 16.77 18.15
CA ILE A 171 2.60 17.94 18.98
C ILE A 171 1.23 17.84 19.66
N ALA A 172 0.22 17.36 18.94
CA ALA A 172 -1.11 17.12 19.50
C ALA A 172 -1.12 15.96 20.53
N GLY A 173 -0.26 14.96 20.37
CA GLY A 173 -0.10 13.82 21.30
C GLY A 173 -1.29 12.83 21.35
N ASP A 174 -2.39 13.14 20.67
CA ASP A 174 -3.63 12.37 20.66
C ASP A 174 -3.57 11.13 19.76
N LEU A 175 -2.74 11.17 18.70
CA LEU A 175 -2.61 10.09 17.72
C LEU A 175 -1.41 9.21 18.09
N LYS A 176 -1.62 7.90 18.21
CA LYS A 176 -0.57 6.96 18.60
C LYS A 176 -0.36 5.87 17.55
N ALA A 177 0.83 5.27 17.60
CA ALA A 177 1.15 4.10 16.78
C ALA A 177 0.19 2.95 17.15
N GLY A 178 -0.42 2.34 16.14
CA GLY A 178 -1.39 1.26 16.30
C GLY A 178 -2.85 1.69 16.19
N ASP A 179 -3.16 2.97 16.29
CA ASP A 179 -4.54 3.45 16.17
C ASP A 179 -5.10 3.21 14.76
N ARG A 180 -6.41 2.96 14.68
CA ARG A 180 -7.13 2.74 13.42
C ARG A 180 -8.04 3.92 13.13
N ILE A 181 -7.85 4.55 11.98
CA ILE A 181 -8.68 5.66 11.50
C ILE A 181 -9.89 5.06 10.79
N ILE A 182 -11.08 5.39 11.29
CA ILE A 182 -12.37 4.96 10.74
C ILE A 182 -13.16 6.12 10.12
N GLY A 183 -12.84 7.37 10.48
CA GLY A 183 -13.51 8.54 9.91
C GLY A 183 -12.58 9.73 9.73
N VAL A 184 -12.87 10.57 8.72
CA VAL A 184 -12.15 11.82 8.44
C VAL A 184 -13.13 12.96 8.15
N GLY A 185 -12.93 14.13 8.76
CA GLY A 185 -13.72 15.34 8.53
C GLY A 185 -12.82 16.55 8.26
N GLN A 186 -13.16 17.39 7.27
CA GLN A 186 -12.29 18.49 6.81
C GLN A 186 -12.43 19.78 7.62
N ALA A 187 -13.60 20.02 8.22
CA ALA A 187 -13.86 21.19 9.05
C ALA A 187 -14.67 20.80 10.29
N GLU A 188 -14.89 21.73 11.23
CA GLU A 188 -15.62 21.47 12.47
C GLU A 188 -17.10 21.11 12.20
N ASP A 189 -17.72 21.80 11.24
CA ASP A 189 -19.16 21.69 10.94
C ASP A 189 -19.49 20.71 9.81
N GLU A 190 -18.48 20.08 9.21
CA GLU A 190 -18.70 19.07 8.17
C GLU A 190 -19.06 17.71 8.77
N PRO A 191 -19.81 16.84 8.07
CA PRO A 191 -20.01 15.48 8.54
C PRO A 191 -18.71 14.70 8.52
N MET A 192 -18.57 13.74 9.45
CA MET A 192 -17.47 12.76 9.39
C MET A 192 -17.72 11.82 8.22
N MET A 193 -16.72 11.64 7.37
CA MET A 193 -16.77 10.64 6.31
C MET A 193 -16.21 9.33 6.83
N ASP A 194 -17.01 8.27 6.79
CA ASP A 194 -16.53 6.91 7.04
C ASP A 194 -15.56 6.48 5.94
N VAL A 195 -14.36 6.07 6.36
CA VAL A 195 -13.26 5.66 5.48
C VAL A 195 -12.93 4.16 5.60
N ILE A 196 -13.77 3.37 6.28
CA ILE A 196 -13.59 1.92 6.38
C ILE A 196 -13.67 1.29 4.98
N GLY A 197 -12.68 0.47 4.65
CA GLY A 197 -12.57 -0.21 3.36
C GLY A 197 -12.10 0.69 2.20
N TRP A 198 -11.87 1.98 2.43
CA TRP A 198 -11.32 2.89 1.43
C TRP A 198 -9.88 2.53 1.08
N ARG A 199 -9.41 2.96 -0.09
CA ARG A 199 -8.00 2.84 -0.44
C ARG A 199 -7.19 3.75 0.46
N LEU A 200 -6.03 3.26 0.90
CA LEU A 200 -5.09 4.05 1.72
C LEU A 200 -4.81 5.43 1.11
N ASP A 201 -4.61 5.50 -0.21
CA ASP A 201 -4.31 6.76 -0.90
C ASP A 201 -5.47 7.76 -0.85
N ASP A 202 -6.72 7.30 -0.85
CA ASP A 202 -7.90 8.17 -0.75
C ASP A 202 -8.01 8.74 0.66
N VAL A 203 -7.82 7.89 1.67
CA VAL A 203 -7.80 8.33 3.08
C VAL A 203 -6.65 9.31 3.33
N VAL A 204 -5.45 9.01 2.82
CA VAL A 204 -4.29 9.91 2.91
C VAL A 204 -4.56 11.25 2.22
N ALA A 205 -5.26 11.26 1.09
CA ALA A 205 -5.63 12.50 0.40
C ALA A 205 -6.58 13.37 1.24
N LEU A 206 -7.53 12.77 1.96
CA LEU A 206 -8.42 13.49 2.88
C LEU A 206 -7.68 14.02 4.11
N ILE A 207 -6.73 13.25 4.64
CA ILE A 207 -5.96 13.64 5.82
C ILE A 207 -4.96 14.76 5.49
N ARG A 208 -4.41 14.75 4.27
CA ARG A 208 -3.58 15.84 3.76
C ARG A 208 -4.44 17.08 3.49
N GLY A 209 -3.78 18.22 3.49
CA GLY A 209 -4.42 19.51 3.28
C GLY A 209 -3.44 20.64 3.57
N PRO A 210 -3.82 21.87 3.22
CA PRO A 210 -2.97 23.02 3.41
C PRO A 210 -2.65 23.24 4.88
N LYS A 211 -1.48 23.82 5.15
CA LYS A 211 -1.07 24.25 6.49
C LYS A 211 -2.16 25.11 7.16
N ASP A 212 -2.22 25.03 8.49
CA ASP A 212 -3.11 25.82 9.35
C ASP A 212 -4.61 25.51 9.16
N THR A 213 -4.95 24.41 8.47
CA THR A 213 -6.33 23.89 8.40
C THR A 213 -6.57 22.76 9.38
N LEU A 214 -7.78 22.67 9.90
CA LEU A 214 -8.17 21.61 10.82
C LEU A 214 -8.45 20.31 10.06
N VAL A 215 -8.16 19.17 10.67
CA VAL A 215 -8.74 17.87 10.30
C VAL A 215 -9.23 17.16 11.55
N ARG A 216 -10.39 16.54 11.44
CA ARG A 216 -10.94 15.67 12.48
C ARG A 216 -10.76 14.22 12.07
N LEU A 217 -10.24 13.41 12.98
CA LEU A 217 -10.04 11.98 12.77
C LEU A 217 -10.82 11.21 13.82
N GLU A 218 -11.65 10.29 13.35
CA GLU A 218 -12.30 9.32 14.22
C GLU A 218 -11.44 8.06 14.29
N LEU A 219 -11.04 7.70 15.51
CA LEU A 219 -10.06 6.65 15.78
C LEU A 219 -10.65 5.56 16.65
N ILE A 220 -10.24 4.31 16.39
CA ILE A 220 -10.31 3.23 17.37
C ILE A 220 -8.91 3.05 17.96
N PRO A 221 -8.72 3.25 19.28
CA PRO A 221 -7.43 3.10 19.93
C PRO A 221 -6.82 1.70 19.75
N THR A 222 -5.49 1.64 19.71
CA THR A 222 -4.73 0.38 19.63
C THR A 222 -5.14 -0.61 20.73
N GLY A 223 -5.20 -1.90 20.40
CA GLY A 223 -5.49 -2.98 21.35
C GLY A 223 -6.96 -3.16 21.73
N LYS A 224 -7.88 -2.32 21.23
CA LYS A 224 -9.32 -2.50 21.44
C LYS A 224 -9.98 -3.26 20.26
N GLY A 225 -11.10 -3.95 20.51
CA GLY A 225 -11.86 -4.64 19.47
C GLY A 225 -12.48 -3.70 18.42
N PRO A 226 -13.10 -4.22 17.35
CA PRO A 226 -13.84 -3.42 16.36
C PRO A 226 -15.00 -2.63 16.96
N ASP A 227 -15.67 -3.18 17.98
CA ASP A 227 -16.83 -2.57 18.66
C ASP A 227 -16.45 -1.60 19.79
N ALA A 228 -15.18 -1.21 19.85
CA ALA A 228 -14.72 -0.31 20.89
C ALA A 228 -15.10 1.14 20.60
N ASN A 229 -15.46 1.89 21.65
CA ASN A 229 -15.78 3.31 21.54
C ASN A 229 -14.70 4.06 20.74
N SER A 230 -15.14 4.71 19.67
CA SER A 230 -14.30 5.58 18.88
C SER A 230 -14.02 6.89 19.63
N LYS A 231 -12.88 7.51 19.33
CA LYS A 231 -12.51 8.84 19.81
C LYS A 231 -12.34 9.75 18.60
N ILE A 232 -12.97 10.92 18.63
CA ILE A 232 -12.71 11.98 17.66
C ILE A 232 -11.58 12.86 18.20
N ILE A 233 -10.55 13.04 17.39
CA ILE A 233 -9.43 13.93 17.67
C ILE A 233 -9.38 15.06 16.63
N ARG A 234 -8.79 16.18 17.02
CA ARG A 234 -8.64 17.38 16.20
C ARG A 234 -7.16 17.65 16.02
N ILE A 235 -6.70 17.74 14.77
CA ILE A 235 -5.31 18.05 14.46
C ILE A 235 -5.31 19.22 13.47
N THR A 236 -4.58 20.28 13.81
CA THR A 236 -4.29 21.36 12.86
C THR A 236 -3.12 20.93 11.99
N ARG A 237 -3.30 20.92 10.67
CA ARG A 237 -2.26 20.54 9.71
C ARG A 237 -1.10 21.51 9.76
N ASP A 238 0.11 20.98 9.64
CA ASP A 238 1.32 21.79 9.60
C ASP A 238 2.25 21.34 8.47
N LYS A 239 3.26 22.14 8.17
CA LYS A 239 4.34 21.81 7.25
C LYS A 239 5.43 21.03 7.99
N ILE A 240 5.45 19.72 7.78
CA ILE A 240 6.43 18.82 8.38
C ILE A 240 7.67 18.75 7.50
N LYS A 241 8.85 19.02 8.09
CA LYS A 241 10.15 18.76 7.46
C LYS A 241 10.57 17.33 7.70
N LEU A 242 10.91 16.60 6.64
CA LEU A 242 11.34 15.21 6.70
C LEU A 242 12.83 15.12 7.05
N LYS A 243 13.19 15.50 8.28
CA LYS A 243 14.59 15.52 8.77
C LYS A 243 15.29 14.16 8.66
N GLU A 244 14.55 13.06 8.77
CA GLU A 244 15.09 11.70 8.60
C GLU A 244 15.69 11.46 7.20
N GLN A 245 15.19 12.16 6.19
CA GLN A 245 15.60 12.05 4.79
C GLN A 245 16.63 13.11 4.38
N ALA A 246 16.98 14.04 5.28
CA ALA A 246 18.04 15.00 5.04
C ALA A 246 19.43 14.35 5.19
N ALA A 247 20.45 15.00 4.62
CA ALA A 247 21.83 14.59 4.82
C ALA A 247 22.21 14.64 6.31
N LYS A 248 22.92 13.61 6.78
CA LYS A 248 23.39 13.52 8.17
C LYS A 248 24.90 13.51 8.19
N ILE A 249 25.47 14.23 9.16
CA ILE A 249 26.90 14.18 9.45
C ILE A 249 27.12 13.34 10.70
N SER A 250 28.10 12.46 10.67
CA SER A 250 28.61 11.75 11.84
C SER A 250 30.14 11.80 11.85
N ILE A 251 30.72 11.66 13.04
CA ILE A 251 32.17 11.60 13.21
C ILE A 251 32.48 10.23 13.81
N ILE A 252 33.35 9.48 13.14
CA ILE A 252 33.86 8.21 13.63
C ILE A 252 35.24 8.47 14.20
N GLU A 253 35.42 8.16 15.48
CA GLU A 253 36.71 8.31 16.18
C GLU A 253 37.36 6.93 16.29
N ILE A 254 38.60 6.81 15.79
CA ILE A 254 39.36 5.57 15.81
C ILE A 254 40.47 5.71 16.85
N GLU A 255 40.28 5.06 18.00
CA GLU A 255 41.21 5.10 19.15
C GLU A 255 42.32 4.03 19.10
N ARG A 256 42.32 3.16 18.07
CA ARG A 256 43.27 2.03 17.93
C ARG A 256 44.61 2.38 17.27
N LEU A 257 44.85 3.66 16.98
CA LEU A 257 46.08 4.13 16.35
C LEU A 257 46.91 4.92 17.38
N GLU A 258 48.23 5.01 17.18
CA GLU A 258 49.13 5.79 18.04
C GLU A 258 48.75 7.28 18.13
N GLN A 259 47.95 7.76 17.18
CA GLN A 259 47.28 9.06 17.24
C GLN A 259 45.78 8.90 16.94
N PRO A 260 44.90 9.56 17.70
CA PRO A 260 43.45 9.51 17.46
C PRO A 260 43.11 10.11 16.09
N VAL A 261 42.47 9.33 15.23
CA VAL A 261 42.00 9.78 13.91
C VAL A 261 40.49 10.00 13.94
N ARG A 262 40.05 11.16 13.45
CA ARG A 262 38.63 11.51 13.30
C ARG A 262 38.24 11.45 11.83
N ILE A 263 37.26 10.62 11.49
CA ILE A 263 36.70 10.49 10.14
C ILE A 263 35.32 11.13 10.12
N GLY A 264 35.15 12.21 9.35
CA GLY A 264 33.84 12.79 9.07
C GLY A 264 33.11 11.99 7.99
N VAL A 265 31.90 11.53 8.29
CA VAL A 265 31.03 10.82 7.34
C VAL A 265 29.81 11.67 7.07
N ILE A 266 29.58 11.99 5.79
CA ILE A 266 28.34 12.64 5.32
C ILE A 266 27.50 11.60 4.62
N GLN A 267 26.40 11.19 5.27
CA GLN A 267 25.44 10.27 4.68
C GLN A 267 24.38 11.07 3.92
N ILE A 268 24.39 10.96 2.61
CA ILE A 268 23.37 11.53 1.72
C ILE A 268 22.43 10.41 1.29
N PRO A 269 21.22 10.30 1.89
CA PRO A 269 20.30 9.19 1.56
C PRO A 269 19.67 9.35 0.17
N THR A 270 19.42 10.60 -0.26
CA THR A 270 18.79 10.95 -1.53
C THR A 270 19.27 12.33 -2.01
N PHE A 271 19.36 12.55 -3.31
CA PHE A 271 19.50 13.87 -3.91
C PHE A 271 18.11 14.50 -4.04
N TYR A 272 17.85 15.50 -3.21
CA TYR A 272 16.56 16.19 -3.10
C TYR A 272 16.60 17.57 -3.76
#